data_AF-E6LDI7-F1
#
_entry.id   AF-E6LDI7-F1
#
_cell.length_a   1.000
_cell.length_b   1.000
_cell.length_c   1.000
_cell.angle_alpha   90.00
_cell.angle_beta   90.00
_cell.angle_gamma   90.00
#
_symmetry.space_group_name_H-M   'P 1'
#
loop_
_entity.id
_entity.type
_entity.pdbx_description
1 polymer ?
#
loop_
_entity_poly.entity_id
_entity_poly.type
_entity_poly.pdbx_seq_one_letter_code
_entity_poly.pdbx_strand_id
1 'polypeptide(L)'
;GCTPHFYQINGKYYIFLIHSDPKVWRRIEACFVAEDLEGEFVGGDVFNDDNGYCNQGIAQGGIVDTPKGDWYAILFQDYGAVGRLPILLPVTWQDDFPVFGEEEKTPQQFFITYNRPEYVYSPLVGSDDFKTLAKTPYRLKPQWQFNHEPDLSGFLLDPKRGCVELTTTRLAQSVTTTPNVLTQRMRYPKCAATVTIDGTKMKDGDCAGLAAFQSAYGFIGLSKEEGQYYLVMETRELDDSSLQAMPKEATNGKSTRILWESGKVTLKVAADFHEMTDLTRFYYQNEGTFLQLGEAHPVAFKMDHFSGCRFGLFIYNRKTIGGTASFQSFDYQV
;
A
#
# COMPACT_ATOMS: atom_id res chain seq x y z
N GLY A 1 2.37 -17.79 -13.68
CA GLY A 1 2.86 -16.89 -14.74
C GLY A 1 4.32 -16.64 -14.50
N CYS A 2 5.15 -16.77 -15.52
CA CYS A 2 6.59 -16.57 -15.40
C CYS A 2 6.88 -15.07 -15.47
N THR A 3 7.46 -14.50 -14.42
CA THR A 3 8.04 -13.15 -14.43
C THR A 3 9.55 -13.29 -14.39
N PRO A 4 10.21 -13.46 -15.56
CA PRO A 4 11.62 -13.74 -15.60
C PRO A 4 12.46 -12.50 -15.26
N HIS A 5 13.53 -12.70 -14.51
CA HIS A 5 14.66 -11.77 -14.47
C HIS A 5 15.84 -12.41 -15.21
N PHE A 6 16.33 -11.72 -16.24
CA PHE A 6 17.33 -12.24 -17.17
C PHE A 6 18.66 -11.48 -17.00
N TYR A 7 19.77 -12.21 -16.95
CA TYR A 7 21.10 -11.64 -16.78
C TYR A 7 22.13 -12.30 -17.69
N GLN A 8 23.15 -11.54 -18.07
CA GLN A 8 24.41 -12.07 -18.58
C GLN A 8 25.50 -11.81 -17.54
N ILE A 9 26.09 -12.86 -16.97
CA ILE A 9 27.09 -12.78 -15.90
C ILE A 9 28.27 -13.67 -16.30
N ASN A 10 29.47 -13.10 -16.36
CA ASN A 10 30.71 -13.82 -16.69
C ASN A 10 30.64 -14.68 -17.96
N GLY A 11 29.90 -14.22 -18.98
CA GLY A 11 29.76 -14.93 -20.25
C GLY A 11 28.61 -15.95 -20.31
N LYS A 12 27.93 -16.22 -19.21
CA LYS A 12 26.75 -17.11 -19.15
C LYS A 12 25.45 -16.34 -19.03
N TYR A 13 24.35 -17.00 -19.37
CA TYR A 13 23.00 -16.46 -19.33
C TYR A 13 22.22 -17.07 -18.19
N TYR A 14 21.58 -16.24 -17.36
CA TYR A 14 20.82 -16.64 -16.18
C TYR A 14 19.37 -16.20 -16.30
N ILE A 15 18.44 -17.10 -15.98
CA ILE A 15 17.01 -16.81 -15.87
C ILE A 15 16.53 -17.17 -14.48
N PHE A 16 16.08 -16.17 -13.75
CA PHE A 16 15.38 -16.35 -12.48
C PHE A 16 13.88 -16.42 -12.72
N LEU A 17 13.24 -17.40 -12.10
CA LEU A 17 11.82 -17.68 -12.22
C LEU A 17 11.22 -17.90 -10.83
N ILE A 18 9.91 -17.69 -10.76
CA ILE A 18 9.10 -18.03 -9.60
C ILE A 18 8.11 -19.13 -9.95
N HIS A 19 7.96 -20.09 -9.04
CA HIS A 19 6.84 -21.01 -9.03
C HIS A 19 6.32 -21.21 -7.59
N SER A 20 5.33 -22.08 -7.42
CA SER A 20 4.78 -22.40 -6.11
C SER A 20 4.74 -23.91 -5.92
N ASP A 21 5.09 -24.38 -4.72
CA ASP A 21 4.89 -25.76 -4.32
C ASP A 21 3.39 -26.12 -4.44
N PRO A 22 3.02 -27.15 -5.20
CA PRO A 22 1.61 -27.47 -5.45
C PRO A 22 0.87 -28.02 -4.23
N LYS A 23 1.58 -28.46 -3.19
CA LYS A 23 1.00 -29.04 -1.97
C LYS A 23 0.78 -28.00 -0.89
N VAL A 24 1.77 -27.12 -0.67
CA VAL A 24 1.73 -26.12 0.41
C VAL A 24 1.51 -24.70 -0.08
N TRP A 25 1.46 -24.49 -1.40
CA TRP A 25 1.29 -23.17 -2.05
C TRP A 25 2.33 -22.13 -1.61
N ARG A 26 3.55 -22.58 -1.30
CA ARG A 26 4.68 -21.71 -0.95
C ARG A 26 5.42 -21.30 -2.21
N ARG A 27 5.72 -20.02 -2.35
CA ARG A 27 6.54 -19.51 -3.46
C ARG A 27 7.99 -19.99 -3.35
N ILE A 28 8.60 -20.29 -4.48
CA ILE A 28 9.97 -20.81 -4.60
C ILE A 28 10.67 -20.04 -5.71
N GLU A 29 11.92 -19.65 -5.44
CA GLU A 29 12.81 -19.05 -6.44
C GLU A 29 13.59 -20.15 -7.17
N ALA A 30 13.62 -20.08 -8.49
CA ALA A 30 14.36 -20.98 -9.35
C ALA A 30 15.32 -20.21 -10.26
N CYS A 31 16.47 -20.80 -10.55
CA CYS A 31 17.46 -20.26 -11.47
C CYS A 31 17.84 -21.31 -12.50
N PHE A 32 17.89 -20.91 -13.77
CA PHE A 32 18.39 -21.72 -14.86
C PHE A 32 19.50 -20.98 -15.61
N VAL A 33 20.52 -21.72 -16.03
CA VAL A 33 21.75 -21.18 -16.61
C VAL A 33 22.02 -21.82 -17.97
N ALA A 34 22.47 -21.02 -18.94
CA ALA A 34 22.90 -21.48 -20.25
C ALA A 34 24.23 -20.83 -20.65
N GLU A 35 25.04 -21.54 -21.44
CA GLU A 35 26.26 -21.00 -22.06
C GLU A 35 25.94 -20.15 -23.31
N ASP A 36 24.81 -20.43 -23.96
CA ASP A 36 24.32 -19.73 -25.15
C ASP A 36 22.88 -19.26 -24.93
N LEU A 37 22.56 -18.08 -25.46
CA LEU A 37 21.25 -17.45 -25.28
C LEU A 37 20.09 -18.28 -25.85
N GLU A 38 20.33 -18.98 -26.96
CA GLU A 38 19.37 -19.86 -27.63
C GLU A 38 19.55 -21.33 -27.24
N GLY A 39 20.50 -21.61 -26.33
CA GLY A 39 20.82 -22.94 -25.84
C GLY A 39 19.86 -23.46 -24.78
N GLU A 40 20.18 -24.65 -24.27
CA GLU A 40 19.45 -25.27 -23.17
C GLU A 40 19.80 -24.59 -21.84
N PHE A 41 18.76 -24.14 -21.12
CA PHE A 41 18.87 -23.60 -19.77
C PHE A 41 18.71 -24.74 -18.76
N VAL A 42 19.76 -25.02 -18.00
CA VAL A 42 19.79 -26.08 -16.97
C VAL A 42 19.79 -25.45 -15.58
N GLY A 43 19.00 -25.99 -14.67
CA GLY A 43 18.91 -25.48 -13.30
C GLY A 43 17.72 -26.01 -12.54
N GLY A 44 17.31 -25.29 -11.51
CA GLY A 44 16.25 -25.69 -10.59
C GLY A 44 16.04 -24.70 -9.46
N ASP A 45 15.46 -25.18 -8.37
CA ASP A 45 15.16 -24.37 -7.18
C ASP A 45 16.46 -23.89 -6.52
N VAL A 46 16.53 -22.60 -6.23
CA VAL A 46 17.67 -21.95 -5.55
C VAL A 46 17.31 -21.33 -4.21
N PHE A 47 16.02 -21.12 -3.94
CA PHE A 47 15.58 -20.65 -2.63
C PHE A 47 14.16 -21.10 -2.30
N ASN A 48 14.00 -21.77 -1.16
CA ASN A 48 12.73 -22.29 -0.66
C ASN A 48 12.63 -22.08 0.86
N ASP A 49 12.44 -20.82 1.24
CA ASP A 49 12.32 -20.41 2.64
C ASP A 49 11.18 -19.41 2.81
N ASP A 50 10.51 -19.48 3.96
CA ASP A 50 9.44 -18.56 4.34
C ASP A 50 9.86 -17.59 5.45
N ASN A 51 11.14 -17.62 5.87
CA ASN A 51 11.66 -16.82 6.97
C ASN A 51 10.76 -16.91 8.24
N GLY A 52 10.14 -18.07 8.47
CA GLY A 52 9.22 -18.30 9.58
C GLY A 52 7.89 -17.55 9.52
N TYR A 53 7.54 -16.94 8.39
CA TYR A 53 6.37 -16.08 8.25
C TYR A 53 5.25 -16.79 7.47
N CYS A 54 4.30 -17.39 8.20
CA CYS A 54 3.00 -17.85 7.68
C CYS A 54 3.07 -18.70 6.39
N ASN A 55 4.13 -19.49 6.20
CA ASN A 55 4.38 -20.29 4.98
C ASN A 55 4.42 -19.45 3.68
N GLN A 56 4.69 -18.15 3.79
CA GLN A 56 4.82 -17.26 2.64
C GLN A 56 6.25 -17.29 2.14
N GLY A 57 6.45 -17.95 1.01
CA GLY A 57 7.78 -18.12 0.42
C GLY A 57 8.37 -16.80 -0.10
N ILE A 58 9.69 -16.70 -0.02
CA ILE A 58 10.46 -15.58 -0.54
C ILE A 58 10.92 -15.92 -1.95
N ALA A 59 10.46 -15.17 -2.95
CA ALA A 59 10.76 -15.42 -4.35
C ALA A 59 10.44 -14.18 -5.20
N GLN A 60 10.61 -14.33 -6.50
CA GLN A 60 10.35 -13.35 -7.55
C GLN A 60 11.09 -12.03 -7.32
N GLY A 61 12.18 -11.91 -8.03
CA GLY A 61 12.98 -10.71 -8.08
C GLY A 61 14.25 -11.02 -8.84
N GLY A 62 15.33 -10.35 -8.45
CA GLY A 62 16.56 -10.45 -9.19
C GLY A 62 17.77 -10.27 -8.31
N ILE A 63 18.93 -10.57 -8.90
CA ILE A 63 20.23 -10.35 -8.26
C ILE A 63 20.89 -9.07 -8.77
N VAL A 64 21.78 -8.53 -7.95
CA VAL A 64 22.55 -7.32 -8.23
C VAL A 64 23.91 -7.43 -7.54
N ASP A 65 24.97 -7.00 -8.22
CA ASP A 65 26.30 -6.87 -7.66
C ASP A 65 26.56 -5.45 -7.14
N THR A 66 27.51 -5.35 -6.22
CA THR A 66 28.07 -4.07 -5.80
C THR A 66 29.35 -3.77 -6.58
N PRO A 67 29.83 -2.51 -6.58
CA PRO A 67 31.13 -2.17 -7.18
C PRO A 67 32.33 -2.95 -6.62
N LYS A 68 32.17 -3.64 -5.49
CA LYS A 68 33.22 -4.48 -4.86
C LYS A 68 33.12 -5.95 -5.26
N GLY A 69 32.08 -6.36 -5.98
CA GLY A 69 31.82 -7.73 -6.40
C GLY A 69 30.96 -8.55 -5.43
N ASP A 70 30.46 -7.95 -4.33
CA ASP A 70 29.46 -8.60 -3.46
C ASP A 70 28.12 -8.71 -4.19
N TRP A 71 27.46 -9.87 -4.12
CA TRP A 71 26.16 -10.10 -4.76
C TRP A 71 25.02 -10.18 -3.74
N TYR A 72 23.85 -9.67 -4.14
CA TYR A 72 22.63 -9.71 -3.35
C TYR A 72 21.43 -10.03 -4.22
N ALA A 73 20.44 -10.71 -3.64
CA ALA A 73 19.12 -10.88 -4.23
C ALA A 73 18.13 -9.91 -3.59
N ILE A 74 17.33 -9.24 -4.41
CA ILE A 74 16.18 -8.45 -4.00
C ILE A 74 14.93 -9.19 -4.48
N LEU A 75 14.35 -9.97 -3.58
CA LEU A 75 13.12 -10.75 -3.78
C LEU A 75 11.95 -10.06 -3.07
N PHE A 76 10.77 -10.67 -3.07
CA PHE A 76 9.71 -10.27 -2.17
C PHE A 76 9.08 -11.45 -1.43
N GLN A 77 8.33 -11.10 -0.39
CA GLN A 77 7.51 -12.02 0.38
C GLN A 77 6.10 -11.45 0.54
N ASP A 78 5.10 -12.32 0.45
CA ASP A 78 3.70 -11.94 0.65
C ASP A 78 3.43 -11.77 2.16
N TYR A 79 2.91 -10.60 2.58
CA TYR A 79 2.64 -10.26 4.00
C TYR A 79 1.15 -10.01 4.26
N GLY A 80 0.26 -10.72 3.57
CA GLY A 80 -1.19 -10.52 3.71
C GLY A 80 -1.62 -9.14 3.22
N ALA A 81 -2.56 -8.49 3.91
CA ALA A 81 -3.19 -7.26 3.46
C ALA A 81 -2.24 -6.06 3.33
N VAL A 82 -1.12 -6.02 4.07
CA VAL A 82 -0.11 -4.96 3.90
C VAL A 82 0.60 -5.02 2.54
N GLY A 83 0.51 -6.16 1.86
CA GLY A 83 1.04 -6.38 0.52
C GLY A 83 2.31 -7.21 0.51
N ARG A 84 3.20 -6.88 -0.44
CA ARG A 84 4.38 -7.69 -0.77
C ARG A 84 5.62 -6.89 -0.44
N LEU A 85 6.43 -7.41 0.49
CA LEU A 85 7.56 -6.69 1.07
C LEU A 85 8.87 -7.16 0.43
N PRO A 86 9.78 -6.24 0.07
CA PRO A 86 11.08 -6.62 -0.46
C PRO A 86 11.93 -7.30 0.62
N ILE A 87 12.59 -8.40 0.26
CA ILE A 87 13.57 -9.10 1.09
C ILE A 87 14.93 -9.02 0.40
N LEU A 88 15.96 -8.64 1.15
CA LEU A 88 17.34 -8.61 0.70
C LEU A 88 18.08 -9.84 1.25
N LEU A 89 18.70 -10.61 0.37
CA LEU A 89 19.51 -11.80 0.74
C LEU A 89 20.92 -11.66 0.19
N PRO A 90 21.97 -12.08 0.93
CA PRO A 90 23.30 -12.25 0.35
C PRO A 90 23.28 -13.37 -0.69
N VAL A 91 24.10 -13.23 -1.73
CA VAL A 91 24.28 -14.26 -2.76
C VAL A 91 25.76 -14.59 -2.88
N THR A 92 26.07 -15.87 -2.83
CA THR A 92 27.39 -16.41 -3.15
C THR A 92 27.31 -17.28 -4.41
N TRP A 93 28.45 -17.77 -4.90
CA TRP A 93 28.51 -18.55 -6.13
C TRP A 93 29.21 -19.88 -5.88
N GLN A 94 28.63 -20.96 -6.37
CA GLN A 94 29.22 -22.30 -6.38
C GLN A 94 29.00 -22.93 -7.76
N ASP A 95 30.08 -23.34 -8.43
CA ASP A 95 30.03 -23.99 -9.74
C ASP A 95 29.15 -23.23 -10.76
N ASP A 96 29.33 -21.90 -10.82
CA ASP A 96 28.56 -20.95 -11.63
C ASP A 96 27.06 -20.81 -11.29
N PHE A 97 26.56 -21.43 -10.22
CA PHE A 97 25.20 -21.25 -9.70
C PHE A 97 25.17 -20.30 -8.49
N PRO A 98 24.12 -19.45 -8.40
CA PRO A 98 23.95 -18.57 -7.25
C PRO A 98 23.40 -19.35 -6.05
N VAL A 99 23.98 -19.12 -4.88
CA VAL A 99 23.55 -19.67 -3.58
C VAL A 99 23.00 -18.53 -2.74
N PHE A 100 21.72 -18.60 -2.38
CA PHE A 100 20.98 -17.53 -1.71
C PHE A 100 21.00 -17.73 -0.18
N GLY A 101 21.22 -16.64 0.55
CA GLY A 101 21.19 -16.64 2.01
C GLY A 101 22.41 -17.31 2.65
N GLU A 102 22.24 -17.76 3.89
CA GLU A 102 23.24 -18.51 4.65
C GLU A 102 22.68 -19.92 4.90
N GLU A 103 23.41 -20.96 4.50
CA GLU A 103 22.93 -22.36 4.58
C GLU A 103 21.54 -22.55 3.89
N GLU A 104 21.34 -21.86 2.75
CA GLU A 104 20.08 -21.85 1.98
C GLU A 104 18.86 -21.32 2.77
N LYS A 105 19.11 -20.54 3.83
CA LYS A 105 18.11 -19.92 4.69
C LYS A 105 18.22 -18.41 4.73
N THR A 106 17.10 -17.76 5.06
CA THR A 106 17.08 -16.32 5.29
C THR A 106 17.87 -15.99 6.56
N PRO A 107 19.01 -15.28 6.47
CA PRO A 107 19.72 -14.85 7.67
C PRO A 107 18.90 -13.80 8.43
N GLN A 108 18.84 -13.91 9.75
CA GLN A 108 18.15 -12.91 10.58
C GLN A 108 18.83 -11.53 10.52
N GLN A 109 20.14 -11.51 10.28
CA GLN A 109 20.94 -10.31 10.08
C GLN A 109 22.21 -10.66 9.29
N PHE A 110 22.67 -9.75 8.44
CA PHE A 110 23.96 -9.85 7.78
C PHE A 110 24.52 -8.44 7.54
N PHE A 111 25.82 -8.34 7.32
CA PHE A 111 26.48 -7.06 7.12
C PHE A 111 26.47 -6.65 5.64
N ILE A 112 26.13 -5.39 5.38
CA ILE A 112 26.27 -4.76 4.07
C ILE A 112 27.26 -3.61 4.14
N THR A 113 28.09 -3.48 3.11
CA THR A 113 28.99 -2.32 3.01
C THR A 113 28.18 -1.08 2.66
N TYR A 114 28.17 -0.08 3.55
CA TYR A 114 27.50 1.18 3.25
C TYR A 114 28.38 2.08 2.40
N ASN A 115 28.11 2.10 1.09
CA ASN A 115 28.93 2.82 0.11
C ASN A 115 28.61 4.32 -0.02
N ARG A 116 27.59 4.83 0.68
CA ARG A 116 27.16 6.24 0.61
C ARG A 116 26.76 6.79 1.98
N PRO A 117 27.71 6.91 2.95
CA PRO A 117 27.46 7.42 4.31
C PRO A 117 26.63 8.71 4.36
N GLU A 118 26.95 9.63 3.46
CA GLU A 118 26.37 10.98 3.43
C GLU A 118 25.03 11.09 2.68
N TYR A 119 24.57 10.02 2.01
CA TYR A 119 23.34 10.09 1.22
C TYR A 119 22.10 9.96 2.12
N VAL A 120 21.22 10.96 2.04
CA VAL A 120 19.94 10.96 2.76
C VAL A 120 18.84 10.41 1.85
N TYR A 121 18.34 9.21 2.16
CA TYR A 121 17.25 8.60 1.42
C TYR A 121 15.91 9.26 1.75
N SER A 122 15.09 9.47 0.72
CA SER A 122 13.70 9.90 0.93
C SER A 122 12.90 8.78 1.59
N PRO A 123 12.08 9.09 2.61
CA PRO A 123 11.30 8.06 3.29
C PRO A 123 10.19 7.53 2.36
N LEU A 124 9.88 6.23 2.48
CA LEU A 124 8.85 5.54 1.68
C LEU A 124 7.42 6.03 1.98
N VAL A 125 7.18 6.40 3.23
CA VAL A 125 5.93 6.92 3.79
C VAL A 125 6.26 8.07 4.73
N GLY A 126 5.30 8.92 5.07
CA GLY A 126 5.53 9.93 6.10
C GLY A 126 4.47 11.02 6.15
N SER A 127 4.55 11.81 7.23
CA SER A 127 3.66 12.94 7.47
C SER A 127 3.81 14.05 6.43
N ASP A 128 2.73 14.80 6.20
CA ASP A 128 2.69 15.93 5.29
C ASP A 128 1.81 17.07 5.83
N ASP A 129 2.40 18.25 5.95
CA ASP A 129 1.70 19.49 6.27
C ASP A 129 1.25 20.24 5.01
N PHE A 130 1.56 19.69 3.82
CA PHE A 130 1.22 20.21 2.50
C PHE A 130 1.74 21.62 2.20
N LYS A 131 2.74 22.11 2.96
CA LYS A 131 3.32 23.46 2.74
C LYS A 131 4.46 23.48 1.74
N THR A 132 5.05 22.34 1.44
CA THR A 132 6.22 22.23 0.57
C THR A 132 5.84 21.71 -0.82
N LEU A 133 6.26 22.44 -1.86
CA LEU A 133 6.11 22.00 -3.25
C LEU A 133 7.29 21.11 -3.65
N ALA A 134 7.03 19.82 -3.83
CA ALA A 134 8.04 18.87 -4.28
C ALA A 134 8.28 18.96 -5.79
N LYS A 135 9.43 18.44 -6.23
CA LYS A 135 9.77 18.31 -7.66
C LYS A 135 9.13 17.06 -8.28
N THR A 136 7.81 16.95 -8.15
CA THR A 136 6.98 15.86 -8.71
C THR A 136 5.93 16.46 -9.66
N PRO A 137 5.30 15.65 -10.54
CA PRO A 137 4.29 16.14 -11.48
C PRO A 137 3.17 16.94 -10.79
N TYR A 138 2.71 16.47 -9.63
CA TYR A 138 1.61 17.07 -8.87
C TYR A 138 2.06 17.99 -7.72
N ARG A 139 3.37 18.27 -7.61
CA ARG A 139 4.00 19.06 -6.53
C ARG A 139 3.82 18.51 -5.10
N LEU A 140 3.22 17.32 -4.95
CA LEU A 140 3.14 16.57 -3.69
C LEU A 140 4.43 15.81 -3.41
N LYS A 141 4.73 15.55 -2.13
CA LYS A 141 5.85 14.69 -1.75
C LYS A 141 5.77 13.30 -2.43
N PRO A 142 6.90 12.64 -2.73
CA PRO A 142 6.93 11.44 -3.57
C PRO A 142 6.22 10.21 -2.96
N GLN A 143 5.86 10.23 -1.67
CA GLN A 143 5.10 9.14 -1.05
C GLN A 143 3.63 9.10 -1.53
N TRP A 144 3.10 10.23 -2.00
CA TRP A 144 1.72 10.37 -2.44
C TRP A 144 1.52 9.88 -3.86
N GLN A 145 0.46 9.09 -4.06
CA GLN A 145 0.05 8.59 -5.37
C GLN A 145 -1.46 8.60 -5.48
N PHE A 146 -2.01 9.03 -6.61
CA PHE A 146 -3.44 8.91 -6.86
C PHE A 146 -3.82 7.46 -7.17
N ASN A 147 -5.03 7.07 -6.77
CA ASN A 147 -5.70 5.91 -7.33
C ASN A 147 -6.20 6.27 -8.74
N HIS A 148 -5.68 5.56 -9.75
CA HIS A 148 -5.83 5.91 -11.16
C HIS A 148 -5.31 7.31 -11.53
N GLU A 149 -5.51 7.71 -12.79
CA GLU A 149 -5.21 9.06 -13.27
C GLU A 149 -6.14 10.07 -12.59
N PRO A 150 -5.60 11.15 -11.98
CA PRO A 150 -6.42 12.16 -11.34
C PRO A 150 -7.17 13.03 -12.36
N ASP A 151 -8.36 13.48 -11.97
CA ASP A 151 -9.05 14.61 -12.58
C ASP A 151 -8.54 15.91 -11.94
N LEU A 152 -7.58 16.56 -12.62
CA LEU A 152 -6.93 17.77 -12.11
C LEU A 152 -7.88 18.95 -11.90
N SER A 153 -9.09 18.95 -12.49
CA SER A 153 -10.08 20.01 -12.23
C SER A 153 -10.65 19.95 -10.80
N GLY A 154 -10.56 18.79 -10.15
CA GLY A 154 -11.02 18.55 -8.79
C GLY A 154 -9.89 18.42 -7.76
N PHE A 155 -8.68 18.88 -8.07
CA PHE A 155 -7.52 18.79 -7.18
C PHE A 155 -6.81 20.13 -7.08
N LEU A 156 -6.50 20.56 -5.86
CA LEU A 156 -5.69 21.75 -5.58
C LEU A 156 -4.74 21.48 -4.41
N LEU A 157 -3.45 21.77 -4.60
CA LEU A 157 -2.49 21.88 -3.50
C LEU A 157 -2.32 23.36 -3.14
N ASP A 158 -2.70 23.74 -1.92
CA ASP A 158 -2.54 25.10 -1.39
C ASP A 158 -1.45 25.12 -0.30
N PRO A 159 -0.19 25.43 -0.66
CA PRO A 159 0.90 25.47 0.31
C PRO A 159 0.81 26.64 1.29
N LYS A 160 0.05 27.69 0.97
CA LYS A 160 -0.14 28.82 1.90
C LYS A 160 -1.08 28.44 3.03
N ARG A 161 -2.14 27.70 2.70
CA ARG A 161 -3.08 27.12 3.69
C ARG A 161 -2.58 25.82 4.30
N GLY A 162 -1.58 25.17 3.70
CA GLY A 162 -1.06 23.88 4.15
C GLY A 162 -2.11 22.78 3.98
N CYS A 163 -2.76 22.74 2.82
CA CYS A 163 -3.80 21.75 2.54
C CYS A 163 -3.79 21.24 1.11
N VAL A 164 -4.38 20.06 0.94
CA VAL A 164 -4.89 19.59 -0.35
C VAL A 164 -6.41 19.76 -0.34
N GLU A 165 -6.99 20.34 -1.37
CA GLU A 165 -8.43 20.38 -1.59
C GLU A 165 -8.82 19.37 -2.66
N LEU A 166 -9.86 18.58 -2.38
CA LEU A 166 -10.50 17.68 -3.33
C LEU A 166 -11.94 18.15 -3.57
N THR A 167 -12.32 18.27 -4.84
CA THR A 167 -13.67 18.67 -5.25
C THR A 167 -14.33 17.52 -6.01
N THR A 168 -15.61 17.27 -5.74
CA THR A 168 -16.38 16.25 -6.47
C THR A 168 -16.62 16.71 -7.90
N THR A 169 -16.04 16.01 -8.89
CA THR A 169 -16.18 16.33 -10.32
C THR A 169 -17.19 15.44 -11.04
N ARG A 170 -17.52 14.29 -10.44
CA ARG A 170 -18.56 13.37 -10.91
C ARG A 170 -19.27 12.71 -9.73
N LEU A 171 -20.45 12.17 -9.97
CA LEU A 171 -21.14 11.33 -8.99
C LEU A 171 -20.38 10.00 -8.84
N ALA A 172 -20.23 9.54 -7.60
CA ALA A 172 -19.61 8.28 -7.27
C ALA A 172 -20.30 7.66 -6.05
N GLN A 173 -20.45 6.34 -6.07
CA GLN A 173 -21.16 5.61 -5.02
C GLN A 173 -20.24 5.23 -3.85
N SER A 174 -18.94 5.12 -4.11
CA SER A 174 -17.94 4.59 -3.19
C SER A 174 -16.57 5.26 -3.37
N VAL A 175 -15.69 5.04 -2.38
CA VAL A 175 -14.28 5.43 -2.47
C VAL A 175 -13.54 4.76 -3.63
N THR A 176 -13.96 3.58 -4.08
CA THR A 176 -13.32 2.88 -5.22
C THR A 176 -13.71 3.43 -6.58
N THR A 177 -14.79 4.21 -6.67
CA THR A 177 -15.32 4.75 -7.94
C THR A 177 -15.11 6.26 -8.11
N THR A 178 -14.81 6.95 -7.01
CA THR A 178 -14.50 8.40 -7.04
C THR A 178 -13.11 8.66 -7.62
N PRO A 179 -12.92 9.71 -8.45
CA PRO A 179 -11.59 10.13 -8.86
C PRO A 179 -10.85 10.78 -7.68
N ASN A 180 -9.56 11.05 -7.87
CA ASN A 180 -8.73 11.85 -6.95
C ASN A 180 -8.58 11.27 -5.53
N VAL A 181 -8.72 9.96 -5.35
CA VAL A 181 -8.32 9.33 -4.09
C VAL A 181 -6.80 9.41 -3.97
N LEU A 182 -6.31 10.19 -3.01
CA LEU A 182 -4.88 10.42 -2.80
C LEU A 182 -4.37 9.44 -1.74
N THR A 183 -3.36 8.64 -2.08
CA THR A 183 -2.98 7.48 -1.27
C THR A 183 -1.50 7.45 -0.86
N GLN A 184 -1.24 6.89 0.32
CA GLN A 184 0.09 6.52 0.82
C GLN A 184 0.12 5.04 1.21
N ARG A 185 1.27 4.37 1.07
CA ARG A 185 1.43 2.96 1.49
C ARG A 185 1.24 2.83 3.01
N MET A 186 0.71 1.69 3.48
CA MET A 186 0.78 1.31 4.89
C MET A 186 2.07 0.52 5.19
N ARG A 187 2.48 0.45 6.46
CA ARG A 187 3.70 -0.25 6.90
C ARG A 187 3.37 -1.38 7.86
N TYR A 188 4.11 -2.48 7.72
CA TYR A 188 4.19 -3.58 8.66
C TYR A 188 5.09 -3.21 9.86
N PRO A 189 4.84 -3.74 11.09
CA PRO A 189 3.71 -4.60 11.45
C PRO A 189 2.43 -3.82 11.74
N LYS A 190 2.55 -2.58 12.22
CA LYS A 190 1.41 -1.73 12.54
C LYS A 190 1.71 -0.32 12.03
N CYS A 191 0.65 0.42 11.72
CA CYS A 191 0.77 1.83 11.43
C CYS A 191 -0.57 2.53 11.66
N ALA A 192 -0.52 3.85 11.83
CA ALA A 192 -1.70 4.68 11.84
C ALA A 192 -1.47 5.97 11.08
N ALA A 193 -2.54 6.62 10.64
CA ALA A 193 -2.48 7.97 10.14
C ALA A 193 -3.61 8.80 10.72
N THR A 194 -3.35 10.09 10.94
CA THR A 194 -4.37 11.08 11.28
C THR A 194 -4.41 12.18 10.24
N VAL A 195 -5.59 12.78 10.03
CA VAL A 195 -5.76 13.91 9.11
C VAL A 195 -6.88 14.81 9.62
N THR A 196 -6.69 16.12 9.51
CA THR A 196 -7.75 17.10 9.77
C THR A 196 -8.47 17.44 8.48
N ILE A 197 -9.80 17.30 8.50
CA ILE A 197 -10.68 17.63 7.39
C ILE A 197 -11.43 18.92 7.71
N ASP A 198 -11.47 19.83 6.75
CA ASP A 198 -12.40 20.97 6.73
C ASP A 198 -13.35 20.79 5.54
N GLY A 199 -14.57 20.40 5.86
CA GLY A 199 -15.68 20.14 4.96
C GLY A 199 -16.71 21.27 4.92
N THR A 200 -16.37 22.48 5.35
CA THR A 200 -17.33 23.61 5.35
C THR A 200 -17.86 23.96 3.96
N LYS A 201 -17.10 23.65 2.90
CA LYS A 201 -17.48 23.79 1.49
C LYS A 201 -18.12 22.53 0.89
N MET A 202 -18.41 21.51 1.71
CA MET A 202 -19.16 20.35 1.25
C MET A 202 -20.62 20.72 0.96
N LYS A 203 -21.19 20.03 -0.02
CA LYS A 203 -22.61 20.06 -0.37
C LYS A 203 -23.30 18.83 0.20
N ASP A 204 -24.63 18.89 0.27
CA ASP A 204 -25.42 17.74 0.68
C ASP A 204 -25.15 16.54 -0.25
N GLY A 205 -24.95 15.38 0.37
CA GLY A 205 -24.55 14.13 -0.28
C GLY A 205 -23.04 13.91 -0.36
N ASP A 206 -22.20 14.88 0.02
CA ASP A 206 -20.74 14.68 0.07
C ASP A 206 -20.35 13.81 1.28
N CYS A 207 -19.33 12.98 1.09
CA CYS A 207 -18.60 12.29 2.14
C CYS A 207 -17.10 12.44 1.88
N ALA A 208 -16.36 13.00 2.83
CA ALA A 208 -14.91 13.18 2.75
C ALA A 208 -14.21 12.53 3.95
N GLY A 209 -13.13 11.78 3.73
CA GLY A 209 -12.61 10.93 4.78
C GLY A 209 -11.19 10.39 4.59
N LEU A 210 -10.84 9.50 5.51
CA LEU A 210 -9.61 8.71 5.53
C LEU A 210 -9.98 7.22 5.46
N ALA A 211 -9.49 6.54 4.43
CA ALA A 211 -9.75 5.13 4.17
C ALA A 211 -8.54 4.25 4.50
N ALA A 212 -8.80 3.05 5.01
CA ALA A 212 -7.98 1.88 4.74
C ALA A 212 -8.40 1.34 3.36
N PHE A 213 -7.69 1.80 2.33
CA PHE A 213 -8.06 1.63 0.94
C PHE A 213 -7.52 0.31 0.37
N GLN A 214 -8.47 -0.55 0.01
CA GLN A 214 -8.29 -1.79 -0.74
C GLN A 214 -9.62 -2.12 -1.46
N SER A 215 -9.76 -3.30 -2.05
CA SER A 215 -11.03 -3.73 -2.65
C SER A 215 -12.09 -3.97 -1.56
N ALA A 216 -11.75 -4.71 -0.51
CA ALA A 216 -12.43 -4.65 0.77
C ALA A 216 -11.86 -3.49 1.59
N TYR A 217 -12.59 -2.37 1.63
CA TYR A 217 -12.14 -1.16 2.30
C TYR A 217 -12.95 -0.89 3.55
N GLY A 218 -12.35 -0.17 4.50
CA GLY A 218 -13.08 0.55 5.53
C GLY A 218 -12.66 2.02 5.52
N PHE A 219 -13.56 2.92 5.83
CA PHE A 219 -13.20 4.32 6.01
C PHE A 219 -13.95 4.97 7.17
N ILE A 220 -13.39 6.08 7.64
CA ILE A 220 -14.10 7.06 8.45
C ILE A 220 -14.15 8.40 7.73
N GLY A 221 -15.27 9.10 7.79
CA GLY A 221 -15.49 10.34 7.05
C GLY A 221 -16.44 11.30 7.75
N LEU A 222 -16.35 12.55 7.32
CA LEU A 222 -17.34 13.59 7.54
C LEU A 222 -18.31 13.53 6.35
N SER A 223 -19.60 13.34 6.61
CA SER A 223 -20.65 13.45 5.60
C SER A 223 -21.55 14.65 5.86
N LYS A 224 -22.19 15.16 4.80
CA LYS A 224 -23.14 16.27 4.89
C LYS A 224 -24.48 15.88 4.28
N GLU A 225 -25.55 15.96 5.05
CA GLU A 225 -26.91 15.60 4.62
C GLU A 225 -27.91 16.58 5.22
N GLU A 226 -28.78 17.16 4.38
CA GLU A 226 -29.85 18.07 4.80
C GLU A 226 -29.32 19.25 5.65
N GLY A 227 -28.14 19.78 5.28
CA GLY A 227 -27.46 20.85 5.99
C GLY A 227 -26.78 20.44 7.32
N GLN A 228 -26.87 19.18 7.74
CA GLN A 228 -26.23 18.66 8.95
C GLN A 228 -24.96 17.88 8.62
N TYR A 229 -24.03 17.84 9.57
CA TYR A 229 -22.82 17.01 9.46
C TYR A 229 -22.97 15.73 10.28
N TYR A 230 -22.38 14.66 9.77
CA TYR A 230 -22.31 13.38 10.45
C TYR A 230 -20.88 12.84 10.37
N LEU A 231 -20.45 12.13 11.40
CA LEU A 231 -19.31 11.22 11.28
C LEU A 231 -19.84 9.86 10.89
N VAL A 232 -19.25 9.29 9.84
CA VAL A 232 -19.64 7.98 9.30
C VAL A 232 -18.43 7.06 9.28
N MET A 233 -18.67 5.79 9.60
CA MET A 233 -17.77 4.68 9.29
C MET A 233 -18.52 3.75 8.35
N GLU A 234 -18.00 3.54 7.15
CA GLU A 234 -18.56 2.61 6.17
C GLU A 234 -17.51 1.59 5.74
N THR A 235 -17.95 0.37 5.44
CA THR A 235 -17.11 -0.72 4.96
C THR A 235 -17.60 -1.26 3.63
N ARG A 236 -16.69 -1.96 2.93
CA ARG A 236 -17.00 -2.95 1.90
C ARG A 236 -16.45 -4.29 2.37
N GLU A 237 -17.34 -5.22 2.68
CA GLU A 237 -16.97 -6.50 3.29
C GLU A 237 -16.37 -7.49 2.28
N LEU A 238 -15.48 -8.34 2.78
CA LEU A 238 -14.97 -9.49 2.03
C LEU A 238 -16.12 -10.43 1.65
N ASP A 239 -16.11 -10.89 0.42
CA ASP A 239 -17.02 -11.90 -0.11
C ASP A 239 -16.62 -13.31 0.35
N ASP A 240 -15.33 -13.60 0.31
CA ASP A 240 -14.71 -14.84 0.76
C ASP A 240 -13.26 -14.62 1.24
N SER A 241 -12.61 -15.70 1.67
CA SER A 241 -11.18 -15.72 2.06
C SER A 241 -10.22 -16.01 0.89
N SER A 242 -10.73 -16.20 -0.33
CA SER A 242 -9.91 -16.47 -1.50
C SER A 242 -9.18 -15.21 -1.97
N LEU A 243 -8.13 -15.38 -2.76
CA LEU A 243 -7.44 -14.25 -3.39
C LEU A 243 -8.19 -13.70 -4.61
N GLN A 244 -9.34 -14.28 -5.01
CA GLN A 244 -10.02 -13.90 -6.24
C GLN A 244 -10.47 -12.43 -6.24
N ALA A 245 -10.63 -11.87 -7.43
CA ALA A 245 -11.09 -10.50 -7.61
C ALA A 245 -12.52 -10.33 -7.05
N MET A 246 -12.76 -9.26 -6.28
CA MET A 246 -14.10 -8.99 -5.76
C MET A 246 -15.02 -8.42 -6.85
N PRO A 247 -16.35 -8.69 -6.79
CA PRO A 247 -17.31 -8.13 -7.74
C PRO A 247 -17.35 -6.60 -7.69
N LYS A 248 -17.14 -5.94 -8.84
CA LYS A 248 -16.97 -4.48 -8.95
C LYS A 248 -18.12 -3.64 -8.37
N GLU A 249 -19.35 -4.15 -8.38
CA GLU A 249 -20.56 -3.39 -8.03
C GLU A 249 -21.12 -3.74 -6.64
N ALA A 250 -20.48 -4.63 -5.88
CA ALA A 250 -20.96 -5.00 -4.56
C ALA A 250 -20.78 -3.84 -3.56
N THR A 251 -21.89 -3.40 -2.97
CA THR A 251 -21.94 -2.42 -1.87
C THR A 251 -22.26 -3.08 -0.52
N ASN A 252 -21.87 -4.34 -0.35
CA ASN A 252 -22.03 -5.04 0.93
C ASN A 252 -21.19 -4.36 2.00
N GLY A 253 -21.78 -4.06 3.16
CA GLY A 253 -21.03 -3.41 4.21
C GLY A 253 -21.87 -2.94 5.38
N LYS A 254 -21.17 -2.56 6.45
CA LYS A 254 -21.76 -1.96 7.63
C LYS A 254 -21.59 -0.44 7.54
N SER A 255 -22.54 0.27 8.13
CA SER A 255 -22.47 1.71 8.29
C SER A 255 -22.81 2.07 9.73
N THR A 256 -21.94 2.84 10.37
CA THR A 256 -22.19 3.48 11.67
C THR A 256 -22.14 4.97 11.48
N ARG A 257 -23.12 5.70 12.03
CA ARG A 257 -23.14 7.17 11.94
C ARG A 257 -23.52 7.83 13.25
N ILE A 258 -22.95 9.00 13.50
CA ILE A 258 -23.31 9.88 14.63
C ILE A 258 -23.43 11.32 14.14
N LEU A 259 -24.33 12.09 14.75
CA LEU A 259 -24.46 13.52 14.48
C LEU A 259 -23.18 14.25 14.89
N TRP A 260 -22.77 15.23 14.09
CA TRP A 260 -21.57 16.02 14.33
C TRP A 260 -21.85 17.51 14.15
N GLU A 261 -21.35 18.32 15.08
CA GLU A 261 -21.75 19.74 15.16
C GLU A 261 -20.89 20.67 14.28
N SER A 262 -19.74 20.19 13.81
CA SER A 262 -18.74 21.01 13.13
C SER A 262 -18.50 20.57 11.69
N GLY A 263 -18.29 21.52 10.79
CA GLY A 263 -17.78 21.21 9.44
C GLY A 263 -16.31 20.78 9.43
N LYS A 264 -15.67 20.62 10.59
CA LYS A 264 -14.27 20.20 10.74
C LYS A 264 -14.15 19.03 11.69
N VAL A 265 -13.21 18.14 11.42
CA VAL A 265 -12.92 16.97 12.26
C VAL A 265 -11.50 16.46 12.02
N THR A 266 -10.84 15.92 13.05
CA THR A 266 -9.61 15.12 12.89
C THR A 266 -9.98 13.65 12.95
N LEU A 267 -9.60 12.90 11.91
CA LEU A 267 -9.87 11.48 11.77
C LEU A 267 -8.58 10.67 11.86
N LYS A 268 -8.68 9.43 12.35
CA LYS A 268 -7.56 8.50 12.47
C LYS A 268 -7.97 7.12 11.96
N VAL A 269 -7.07 6.50 11.21
CA VAL A 269 -7.14 5.08 10.82
C VAL A 269 -5.89 4.39 11.37
N ALA A 270 -6.07 3.25 12.04
CA ALA A 270 -4.98 2.40 12.52
C ALA A 270 -5.13 1.00 11.93
N ALA A 271 -4.01 0.37 11.58
CA ALA A 271 -3.95 -0.96 11.00
C ALA A 271 -2.95 -1.84 11.74
N ASP A 272 -3.30 -3.12 11.88
CA ASP A 272 -2.46 -4.17 12.44
C ASP A 272 -2.34 -5.32 11.43
N PHE A 273 -1.12 -5.52 10.92
CA PHE A 273 -0.77 -6.54 9.94
C PHE A 273 0.14 -7.62 10.54
N HIS A 274 0.44 -7.55 11.84
CA HIS A 274 1.28 -8.52 12.51
C HIS A 274 0.71 -9.92 12.34
N GLU A 275 1.50 -10.86 11.84
CA GLU A 275 1.10 -12.26 11.61
C GLU A 275 -0.24 -12.41 10.87
N MET A 276 -0.46 -11.60 9.83
CA MET A 276 -1.70 -11.59 9.04
C MET A 276 -2.97 -11.29 9.85
N THR A 277 -2.86 -10.53 10.96
CA THR A 277 -4.02 -10.02 11.69
C THR A 277 -4.94 -9.19 10.78
N ASP A 278 -4.35 -8.44 9.85
CA ASP A 278 -5.00 -7.68 8.77
C ASP A 278 -6.27 -6.91 9.17
N LEU A 279 -6.19 -6.20 10.31
CA LEU A 279 -7.34 -5.56 10.94
C LEU A 279 -7.17 -4.03 11.02
N THR A 280 -8.23 -3.31 10.66
CA THR A 280 -8.25 -1.84 10.66
C THR A 280 -9.26 -1.29 11.67
N ARG A 281 -8.96 -0.13 12.25
CA ARG A 281 -9.79 0.56 13.24
C ARG A 281 -9.86 2.06 12.93
N PHE A 282 -11.00 2.64 13.25
CA PHE A 282 -11.42 3.96 12.79
C PHE A 282 -11.78 4.85 13.98
N TYR A 283 -11.18 6.02 14.05
CA TYR A 283 -11.34 6.92 15.19
C TYR A 283 -11.53 8.37 14.75
N TYR A 284 -12.24 9.13 15.56
CA TYR A 284 -12.37 10.58 15.42
C TYR A 284 -11.91 11.27 16.70
N GLN A 285 -11.41 12.49 16.57
CA GLN A 285 -11.00 13.28 17.72
C GLN A 285 -12.19 14.07 18.30
N ASN A 286 -12.47 13.89 19.58
CA ASN A 286 -13.41 14.68 20.34
C ASN A 286 -12.76 15.17 21.65
N GLU A 287 -12.81 16.47 21.90
CA GLU A 287 -12.22 17.11 23.10
C GLU A 287 -10.75 16.69 23.35
N GLY A 288 -9.96 16.54 22.27
CA GLY A 288 -8.54 16.17 22.33
C GLY A 288 -8.28 14.65 22.42
N THR A 289 -9.31 13.82 22.61
CA THR A 289 -9.18 12.35 22.69
C THR A 289 -9.68 11.66 21.42
N PHE A 290 -9.11 10.51 21.07
CA PHE A 290 -9.59 9.70 19.94
C PHE A 290 -10.59 8.65 20.41
N LEU A 291 -11.80 8.70 19.87
CA LEU A 291 -12.88 7.75 20.12
C LEU A 291 -13.09 6.87 18.90
N GLN A 292 -13.28 5.57 19.11
CA GLN A 292 -13.54 4.64 18.00
C GLN A 292 -14.97 4.84 17.48
N LEU A 293 -15.15 4.79 16.16
CA LEU A 293 -16.45 4.76 15.51
C LEU A 293 -16.63 3.43 14.76
N GLY A 294 -17.69 2.70 15.08
CA GLY A 294 -17.96 1.39 14.48
C GLY A 294 -17.02 0.29 14.97
N GLU A 295 -17.10 -0.85 14.30
CA GLU A 295 -16.32 -2.05 14.60
C GLU A 295 -14.96 -2.04 13.90
N ALA A 296 -14.05 -2.89 14.35
CA ALA A 296 -12.83 -3.16 13.59
C ALA A 296 -13.17 -3.89 12.29
N HIS A 297 -12.46 -3.58 11.20
CA HIS A 297 -12.76 -4.11 9.88
C HIS A 297 -11.55 -4.88 9.31
N PRO A 298 -11.73 -6.17 8.93
CA PRO A 298 -10.68 -6.92 8.26
C PRO A 298 -10.48 -6.42 6.83
N VAL A 299 -9.23 -6.35 6.40
CA VAL A 299 -8.83 -6.03 5.03
C VAL A 299 -8.08 -7.25 4.45
N ALA A 300 -8.05 -7.41 3.12
CA ALA A 300 -7.36 -8.55 2.53
C ALA A 300 -6.78 -8.24 1.15
N PHE A 301 -5.58 -8.77 0.91
CA PHE A 301 -4.96 -8.74 -0.41
C PHE A 301 -5.73 -9.62 -1.40
N LYS A 302 -6.29 -8.97 -2.43
CA LYS A 302 -7.08 -9.62 -3.49
C LYS A 302 -6.48 -9.29 -4.87
N MET A 303 -6.76 -10.13 -5.85
CA MET A 303 -6.18 -10.06 -7.20
C MET A 303 -6.69 -8.89 -8.05
N ASP A 304 -7.77 -8.23 -7.65
CA ASP A 304 -8.35 -7.09 -8.39
C ASP A 304 -7.51 -5.81 -8.29
N HIS A 305 -6.96 -5.51 -7.11
CA HIS A 305 -6.06 -4.37 -6.92
C HIS A 305 -4.59 -4.78 -6.99
N PHE A 306 -4.26 -6.03 -6.61
CA PHE A 306 -2.89 -6.56 -6.57
C PHE A 306 -1.89 -5.65 -5.82
N SER A 307 -2.39 -4.91 -4.84
CA SER A 307 -1.65 -3.97 -4.00
C SER A 307 -2.00 -4.16 -2.53
N GLY A 308 -1.03 -3.88 -1.66
CA GLY A 308 -1.28 -3.78 -0.22
C GLY A 308 -2.24 -2.63 0.13
N CYS A 309 -2.78 -2.68 1.33
CA CYS A 309 -3.66 -1.65 1.88
C CYS A 309 -2.93 -0.30 1.98
N ARG A 310 -3.67 0.78 1.73
CA ARG A 310 -3.14 2.15 1.67
C ARG A 310 -3.99 3.10 2.50
N PHE A 311 -3.39 4.11 3.12
CA PHE A 311 -4.18 5.25 3.57
C PHE A 311 -4.69 6.00 2.35
N GLY A 312 -5.99 6.33 2.30
CA GLY A 312 -6.60 7.07 1.20
C GLY A 312 -7.38 8.28 1.67
N LEU A 313 -7.01 9.47 1.20
CA LEU A 313 -7.79 10.70 1.34
C LEU A 313 -8.76 10.78 0.17
N PHE A 314 -10.04 11.02 0.44
CA PHE A 314 -11.06 11.02 -0.60
C PHE A 314 -12.19 11.98 -0.31
N ILE A 315 -12.91 12.35 -1.37
CA ILE A 315 -14.26 12.88 -1.31
C ILE A 315 -15.10 12.20 -2.41
N TYR A 316 -16.35 11.91 -2.13
CA TYR A 316 -17.33 11.51 -3.15
C TYR A 316 -18.70 12.08 -2.84
N ASN A 317 -19.57 12.14 -3.85
CA ASN A 317 -20.97 12.53 -3.68
C ASN A 317 -21.90 11.65 -4.53
N ARG A 318 -23.06 11.29 -3.94
CA ARG A 318 -24.08 10.45 -4.59
C ARG A 318 -25.23 11.24 -5.25
N LYS A 319 -25.35 12.53 -4.96
CA LYS A 319 -26.48 13.42 -5.33
C LYS A 319 -26.06 14.57 -6.25
N THR A 320 -25.03 15.36 -5.89
CA THR A 320 -24.63 16.57 -6.62
C THR A 320 -23.10 16.72 -6.71
N ILE A 321 -22.58 17.48 -7.67
CA ILE A 321 -21.14 17.72 -7.81
C ILE A 321 -20.73 19.13 -7.36
N GLY A 322 -19.43 19.35 -7.21
CA GLY A 322 -18.81 20.65 -6.92
C GLY A 322 -18.72 20.98 -5.44
N GLY A 323 -18.98 20.01 -4.56
CA GLY A 323 -18.64 20.13 -3.15
C GLY A 323 -17.15 19.87 -2.92
N THR A 324 -16.56 20.53 -1.92
CA THR A 324 -15.10 20.51 -1.70
C THR A 324 -14.78 20.25 -0.23
N ALA A 325 -13.79 19.39 0.01
CA ALA A 325 -13.18 19.21 1.32
C ALA A 325 -11.68 19.49 1.24
N SER A 326 -11.12 20.08 2.29
CA SER A 326 -9.67 20.28 2.42
C SER A 326 -9.08 19.38 3.51
N PHE A 327 -7.92 18.81 3.22
CA PHE A 327 -7.18 17.89 4.07
C PHE A 327 -5.90 18.57 4.53
N GLN A 328 -5.66 18.55 5.83
CA GLN A 328 -4.57 19.26 6.52
C GLN A 328 -3.91 18.31 7.50
N SER A 329 -2.63 18.57 7.82
CA SER A 329 -1.90 17.89 8.91
C SER A 329 -1.99 16.36 8.83
N PHE A 330 -1.60 15.77 7.69
CA PHE A 330 -1.53 14.32 7.57
C PHE A 330 -0.36 13.82 8.42
N ASP A 331 -0.63 13.17 9.55
CA ASP A 331 0.38 12.64 10.45
C ASP A 331 0.45 11.11 10.33
N TYR A 332 1.60 10.58 9.90
CA TYR A 332 1.85 9.15 9.76
C TYR A 332 2.62 8.62 10.98
N GLN A 333 2.08 7.58 11.60
CA GLN A 333 2.63 6.93 12.79
C GLN A 333 3.03 5.49 12.44
N VAL A 334 4.27 5.11 12.75
CA VAL A 334 4.81 3.74 12.61
C VAL A 334 4.95 3.13 13.99
#